data_AF-A0A7S0IX85-F1
#
_entry.id   AF-A0A7S0IX85-F1
#
_cell.length_a   1.000
_cell.length_b   1.000
_cell.length_c   1.000
_cell.angle_alpha   90.00
_cell.angle_beta   90.00
_cell.angle_gamma   90.00
#
_symmetry.space_group_name_H-M   'P 1'
#
loop_
_entity.id
_entity.type
_entity.pdbx_description
1 polymer ?
#
loop_
_entity_poly.entity_id
_entity_poly.type
_entity_poly.pdbx_seq_one_letter_code
_entity_poly.pdbx_strand_id
1 'polypeptide(L)'
;GAVAAVPTAGGATAPMGRPVLAVVPICGVISRSRASEGANAAEVVKLLREAGKDENVKAVVLRIDSPGGDSLASEAIWRQVVRLRAAGVPVVASMGGVAASGGYMAAAAAEAIVAQPATLTGSIGVVGVRADVSAWLRKERVHVHTESVGHEAASALRPMSAAQLEATERLVGAAYASFCAKVARGRAMSRAQVHELAGGRVWTGEQAAANGLVDRLGGFAEAAALACERAGLGAEWRAGAVTTREMRTPPWKALLEADADDDELDAPLALAQTLFDADAAALSLQRAYARAASAAAAALLSSLPAAAAPPSASLLASGALGAELRALSVHLGAVDGSGGVVNGRGGGGQWGG
;
A
#
# COMPACT_ATOMS: atom_id res chain seq x y z
N GLY A 1 5.22 -32.97 26.02
CA GLY A 1 3.98 -32.59 25.31
C GLY A 1 4.34 -32.33 23.87
N ALA A 2 3.81 -33.12 22.95
CA ALA A 2 4.23 -33.13 21.54
C ALA A 2 3.85 -31.81 20.84
N VAL A 3 4.84 -31.19 20.20
CA VAL A 3 4.69 -30.00 19.34
C VAL A 3 4.11 -30.47 18.01
N ALA A 4 2.91 -30.02 17.66
CA ALA A 4 2.31 -30.31 16.37
C ALA A 4 3.07 -29.56 15.26
N ALA A 5 3.62 -30.31 14.30
CA ALA A 5 4.33 -29.79 13.16
C ALA A 5 3.38 -29.10 12.16
N VAL A 6 3.81 -27.95 11.64
CA VAL A 6 3.17 -27.25 10.51
C VAL A 6 3.56 -27.98 9.22
N PRO A 7 2.61 -28.46 8.39
CA PRO A 7 2.98 -29.12 7.14
C PRO A 7 3.34 -28.08 6.08
N THR A 8 4.49 -28.29 5.44
CA THR A 8 5.00 -27.49 4.32
C THR A 8 4.24 -27.80 3.03
N ALA A 9 4.03 -26.76 2.22
CA ALA A 9 3.27 -26.79 0.98
C ALA A 9 3.97 -27.61 -0.10
N GLY A 10 3.37 -28.75 -0.47
CA GLY A 10 3.63 -29.46 -1.71
C GLY A 10 2.43 -29.27 -2.65
N GLY A 11 2.70 -28.84 -3.88
CA GLY A 11 1.69 -28.72 -4.94
C GLY A 11 1.06 -30.08 -5.24
N ALA A 12 -0.09 -30.34 -4.62
CA ALA A 12 -0.96 -31.46 -4.91
C ALA A 12 -2.39 -30.92 -4.95
N THR A 13 -3.06 -31.16 -6.06
CA THR A 13 -4.50 -30.99 -6.18
C THR A 13 -5.17 -31.65 -4.97
N ALA A 14 -5.91 -30.85 -4.19
CA ALA A 14 -6.61 -31.35 -3.02
C ALA A 14 -7.48 -32.57 -3.41
N PRO A 15 -7.52 -33.64 -2.61
CA PRO A 15 -8.37 -34.79 -2.91
C PRO A 15 -9.82 -34.31 -3.07
N MET A 16 -10.48 -34.75 -4.14
CA MET A 16 -11.85 -34.35 -4.46
C MET A 16 -12.75 -34.49 -3.23
N GLY A 17 -13.38 -33.38 -2.81
CA GLY A 17 -14.43 -33.38 -1.79
C GLY A 17 -14.08 -32.79 -0.42
N ARG A 18 -12.84 -32.36 -0.13
CA ARG A 18 -12.53 -31.66 1.13
C ARG A 18 -12.77 -30.15 1.01
N PRO A 19 -13.43 -29.50 2.00
CA PRO A 19 -13.58 -28.06 2.00
C PRO A 19 -12.21 -27.36 2.04
N VAL A 20 -12.10 -26.26 1.30
CA VAL A 20 -10.87 -25.49 1.14
C VAL A 20 -11.00 -24.14 1.84
N LEU A 21 -9.97 -23.82 2.62
CA LEU A 21 -9.69 -22.46 3.09
C LEU A 21 -8.67 -21.82 2.14
N ALA A 22 -9.10 -20.87 1.32
CA ALA A 22 -8.20 -20.18 0.42
C ALA A 22 -7.42 -19.09 1.16
N VAL A 23 -6.11 -19.01 0.94
CA VAL A 23 -5.25 -17.97 1.49
C VAL A 23 -4.80 -17.08 0.35
N VAL A 24 -5.19 -15.81 0.36
CA VAL A 24 -4.79 -14.83 -0.66
C VAL A 24 -3.76 -13.87 -0.05
N PRO A 25 -2.49 -13.91 -0.48
CA PRO A 25 -1.47 -13.02 0.04
C PRO A 25 -1.53 -11.60 -0.56
N ILE A 26 -1.30 -10.60 0.28
CA ILE A 26 -1.00 -9.22 -0.10
C ILE A 26 0.33 -8.85 0.60
N CYS A 27 1.45 -9.08 -0.09
CA CYS A 27 2.78 -8.88 0.48
C CYS A 27 3.52 -7.74 -0.24
N GLY A 28 4.15 -6.86 0.53
CA GLY A 28 4.90 -5.73 -0.01
C GLY A 28 4.00 -4.56 -0.46
N VAL A 29 4.58 -3.63 -1.22
CA VAL A 29 3.87 -2.43 -1.68
C VAL A 29 2.77 -2.79 -2.69
N ILE A 30 1.56 -2.31 -2.46
CA ILE A 30 0.42 -2.52 -3.37
C ILE A 30 0.59 -1.62 -4.59
N SER A 31 0.55 -2.20 -5.78
CA SER A 31 0.79 -1.47 -7.02
C SER A 31 -0.12 -1.94 -8.16
N ARG A 32 -0.30 -1.07 -9.17
CA ARG A 32 -0.96 -1.42 -10.45
C ARG A 32 0.02 -2.08 -11.43
N SER A 33 1.32 -1.84 -11.26
CA SER A 33 2.36 -2.33 -12.16
C SER A 33 2.74 -3.77 -11.85
N ARG A 34 2.83 -4.62 -12.87
CA ARG A 34 3.34 -5.99 -12.72
C ARG A 34 4.86 -6.02 -12.48
N ALA A 35 5.57 -4.92 -12.77
CA ALA A 35 7.02 -4.81 -12.58
C ALA A 35 7.45 -4.43 -11.14
N SER A 36 6.50 -4.19 -10.24
CA SER A 36 6.82 -3.93 -8.83
C SER A 36 7.08 -5.23 -8.08
N GLU A 37 8.11 -5.27 -7.23
CA GLU A 37 8.42 -6.42 -6.34
C GLU A 37 7.40 -6.64 -5.20
N GLY A 38 6.25 -5.97 -5.22
CA GLY A 38 5.18 -6.06 -4.22
C GLY A 38 3.87 -6.63 -4.77
N ALA A 39 2.79 -6.45 -4.02
CA ALA A 39 1.48 -6.98 -4.38
C ALA A 39 0.88 -6.25 -5.60
N ASN A 40 0.76 -6.96 -6.72
CA ASN A 40 0.02 -6.46 -7.87
C ASN A 40 -1.50 -6.58 -7.62
N ALA A 41 -2.23 -5.47 -7.70
CA ALA A 41 -3.65 -5.48 -7.39
C ALA A 41 -4.51 -6.27 -8.39
N ALA A 42 -4.16 -6.26 -9.68
CA ALA A 42 -4.89 -7.05 -10.68
C ALA A 42 -4.76 -8.54 -10.39
N GLU A 43 -3.56 -9.00 -10.02
CA GLU A 43 -3.34 -10.38 -9.59
C GLU A 43 -4.11 -10.71 -8.32
N VAL A 44 -4.04 -9.88 -7.27
CA VAL A 44 -4.81 -10.12 -6.03
C VAL A 44 -6.31 -10.20 -6.30
N VAL A 45 -6.85 -9.28 -7.12
CA VAL A 45 -8.26 -9.29 -7.53
C VAL A 45 -8.61 -10.56 -8.30
N LYS A 46 -7.73 -11.02 -9.19
CA LYS A 46 -7.89 -12.28 -9.92
C LYS A 46 -7.94 -13.47 -8.97
N LEU A 47 -7.01 -13.56 -8.02
CA LEU A 47 -6.97 -14.66 -7.03
C LEU A 47 -8.23 -14.69 -6.16
N LEU A 48 -8.74 -13.52 -5.73
CA LEU A 48 -10.01 -13.41 -5.01
C LEU A 48 -11.20 -13.84 -5.87
N ARG A 49 -11.18 -13.51 -7.17
CA ARG A 49 -12.22 -13.90 -8.13
C ARG A 49 -12.19 -15.41 -8.39
N GLU A 50 -11.01 -16.00 -8.55
CA GLU A 50 -10.83 -17.45 -8.69
C GLU A 50 -11.27 -18.19 -7.42
N ALA A 51 -10.93 -17.67 -6.23
CA ALA A 51 -11.41 -18.22 -4.97
C ALA A 51 -12.95 -18.21 -4.87
N GLY A 52 -13.62 -17.14 -5.33
CA GLY A 52 -15.08 -17.07 -5.33
C GLY A 52 -15.78 -17.94 -6.38
N LYS A 53 -15.06 -18.43 -7.39
CA LYS A 53 -15.59 -19.33 -8.43
C LYS A 53 -15.41 -20.81 -8.10
N ASP A 54 -14.53 -21.15 -7.17
CA ASP A 54 -14.25 -22.54 -6.79
C ASP A 54 -15.22 -22.98 -5.70
N GLU A 55 -16.12 -23.91 -6.04
CA GLU A 55 -17.13 -24.45 -5.12
C GLU A 55 -16.52 -25.15 -3.90
N ASN A 56 -15.26 -25.58 -3.95
CA ASN A 56 -14.58 -26.17 -2.80
C ASN A 56 -14.12 -25.10 -1.80
N VAL A 57 -13.93 -23.85 -2.23
CA VAL A 57 -13.51 -22.76 -1.35
C VAL A 57 -14.70 -22.32 -0.50
N LYS A 58 -14.59 -22.55 0.80
CA LYS A 58 -15.67 -22.24 1.76
C LYS A 58 -15.41 -20.97 2.56
N ALA A 59 -14.16 -20.52 2.64
CA ALA A 59 -13.78 -19.24 3.22
C ALA A 59 -12.45 -18.75 2.64
N VAL A 60 -12.18 -17.46 2.80
CA VAL A 60 -10.91 -16.82 2.43
C VAL A 60 -10.24 -16.17 3.64
N VAL A 61 -8.95 -16.45 3.82
CA VAL A 61 -8.06 -15.63 4.63
C VAL A 61 -7.29 -14.68 3.72
N LEU A 62 -7.50 -13.37 3.89
CA LEU A 62 -6.69 -12.35 3.24
C LEU A 62 -5.44 -12.10 4.09
N ARG A 63 -4.29 -12.65 3.69
CA ARG A 63 -3.04 -12.57 4.45
C ARG A 63 -2.27 -11.32 4.03
N ILE A 64 -2.19 -10.33 4.92
CA ILE A 64 -1.67 -8.99 4.59
C ILE A 64 -0.36 -8.75 5.32
N ASP A 65 0.70 -8.49 4.57
CA ASP A 65 1.97 -7.98 5.06
C ASP A 65 2.45 -6.84 4.15
N SER A 66 1.82 -5.68 4.30
CA SER A 66 1.93 -4.55 3.37
C SER A 66 1.90 -3.20 4.09
N PRO A 67 2.82 -2.27 3.73
CA PRO A 67 2.75 -0.88 4.18
C PRO A 67 1.68 -0.05 3.44
N GLY A 68 0.95 -0.66 2.49
CA GLY A 68 0.04 0.03 1.59
C GLY A 68 0.67 0.29 0.22
N GLY A 69 0.24 1.35 -0.46
CA GLY A 69 0.71 1.68 -1.79
C GLY A 69 -0.30 2.50 -2.58
N ASP A 70 -0.46 2.18 -3.87
CA ASP A 70 -1.38 2.88 -4.77
C ASP A 70 -2.83 2.82 -4.26
N SER A 71 -3.47 3.98 -4.15
CA SER A 71 -4.82 4.10 -3.58
C SER A 71 -5.89 3.42 -4.44
N LEU A 72 -5.76 3.46 -5.77
CA LEU A 72 -6.71 2.84 -6.70
C LEU A 72 -6.55 1.32 -6.71
N ALA A 73 -5.31 0.85 -6.68
CA ALA A 73 -4.96 -0.56 -6.55
C ALA A 73 -5.55 -1.15 -5.25
N SER A 74 -5.38 -0.45 -4.14
CA SER A 74 -5.93 -0.85 -2.84
C SER A 74 -7.47 -0.85 -2.85
N GLU A 75 -8.08 0.12 -3.52
CA GLU A 75 -9.54 0.17 -3.68
C GLU A 75 -10.08 -0.97 -4.55
N ALA A 76 -9.39 -1.35 -5.63
CA ALA A 76 -9.79 -2.48 -6.46
C ALA A 76 -9.85 -3.77 -5.64
N ILE A 77 -8.86 -4.00 -4.79
CA ILE A 77 -8.84 -5.12 -3.84
C ILE A 77 -10.02 -5.02 -2.86
N TRP A 78 -10.22 -3.85 -2.23
CA TRP A 78 -11.34 -3.60 -1.30
C TRP A 78 -12.69 -3.96 -1.94
N ARG A 79 -12.95 -3.47 -3.16
CA ARG A 79 -14.19 -3.74 -3.90
C ARG A 79 -14.37 -5.23 -4.16
N GLN A 80 -13.30 -5.93 -4.54
CA GLN A 80 -13.38 -7.35 -4.82
C GLN A 80 -13.66 -8.17 -3.54
N VAL A 81 -13.07 -7.80 -2.40
CA VAL A 81 -13.38 -8.43 -1.11
C VAL A 81 -14.84 -8.21 -0.73
N VAL A 82 -15.38 -6.99 -0.93
CA VAL A 82 -16.81 -6.72 -0.71
C VAL A 82 -17.71 -7.57 -1.60
N ARG A 83 -17.37 -7.72 -2.89
CA ARG A 83 -18.11 -8.58 -3.83
C ARG A 83 -18.09 -10.04 -3.39
N LEU A 84 -16.94 -10.53 -2.94
CA LEU A 84 -16.78 -11.91 -2.48
C LEU A 84 -17.64 -12.22 -1.25
N ARG A 85 -17.67 -11.30 -0.28
CA ARG A 85 -18.57 -11.39 0.88
C ARG A 85 -20.04 -11.34 0.49
N ALA A 86 -20.40 -10.47 -0.45
CA ALA A 86 -21.78 -10.37 -0.95
C ALA A 86 -22.23 -11.66 -1.67
N ALA A 87 -21.28 -12.43 -2.23
CA ALA A 87 -21.51 -13.76 -2.80
C ALA A 87 -21.60 -14.87 -1.74
N GLY A 88 -21.53 -14.54 -0.45
CA GLY A 88 -21.67 -15.50 0.65
C GLY A 88 -20.39 -16.23 1.05
N VAL A 89 -19.23 -15.84 0.51
CA VAL A 89 -17.93 -16.41 0.92
C VAL A 89 -17.34 -15.57 2.05
N PRO A 90 -17.21 -16.12 3.28
CA PRO A 90 -16.63 -15.37 4.39
C PRO A 90 -15.18 -15.00 4.14
N VAL A 91 -14.82 -13.75 4.45
CA VAL A 91 -13.44 -13.25 4.33
C VAL A 91 -12.96 -12.76 5.68
N VAL A 92 -11.84 -13.29 6.16
CA VAL A 92 -11.13 -12.83 7.37
C VAL A 92 -9.76 -12.29 6.98
N ALA A 93 -9.43 -11.07 7.40
CA ALA A 93 -8.10 -10.53 7.22
C ALA A 93 -7.16 -11.02 8.33
N SER A 94 -5.97 -11.51 7.95
CA SER A 94 -4.89 -11.85 8.88
C SER A 94 -3.72 -10.91 8.62
N MET A 95 -3.44 -10.04 9.57
CA MET A 95 -2.33 -9.09 9.48
C MET A 95 -1.02 -9.75 9.92
N GLY A 96 0.04 -9.50 9.15
CA GLY A 96 1.42 -9.90 9.42
C GLY A 96 2.17 -8.84 10.23
N GLY A 97 3.41 -8.55 9.84
CA GLY A 97 4.21 -7.52 10.50
C GLY A 97 3.63 -6.13 10.28
N VAL A 98 3.18 -5.84 9.07
CA VAL A 98 2.57 -4.56 8.70
C VAL A 98 1.28 -4.76 7.91
N ALA A 99 0.23 -4.03 8.24
CA ALA A 99 -0.99 -3.94 7.45
C ALA A 99 -1.55 -2.52 7.56
N ALA A 100 -0.89 -1.57 6.88
CA ALA A 100 -1.13 -0.14 7.03
C ALA A 100 -1.61 0.49 5.71
N SER A 101 -2.23 1.67 5.77
CA SER A 101 -2.69 2.44 4.62
C SER A 101 -3.53 1.60 3.65
N GLY A 102 -3.13 1.47 2.37
CA GLY A 102 -3.80 0.60 1.39
C GLY A 102 -4.00 -0.86 1.84
N GLY A 103 -3.08 -1.41 2.64
CA GLY A 103 -3.23 -2.73 3.24
C GLY A 103 -4.34 -2.77 4.29
N TYR A 104 -4.45 -1.73 5.13
CA TYR A 104 -5.57 -1.58 6.06
C TYR A 104 -6.89 -1.33 5.33
N MET A 105 -6.87 -0.58 4.21
CA MET A 105 -8.04 -0.42 3.35
C MET A 105 -8.57 -1.79 2.93
N ALA A 106 -7.73 -2.65 2.33
CA ALA A 106 -8.15 -4.00 1.95
C ALA A 106 -8.67 -4.82 3.15
N ALA A 107 -7.99 -4.75 4.31
CA ALA A 107 -8.43 -5.44 5.52
C ALA A 107 -9.82 -5.01 6.01
N ALA A 108 -10.13 -3.70 5.93
CA ALA A 108 -11.42 -3.15 6.35
C ALA A 108 -12.61 -3.66 5.52
N ALA A 109 -12.38 -4.26 4.35
CA ALA A 109 -13.46 -4.93 3.61
C ALA A 109 -13.84 -6.30 4.19
N ALA A 110 -12.99 -6.94 5.00
CA ALA A 110 -13.23 -8.26 5.56
C ALA A 110 -14.36 -8.26 6.62
N GLU A 111 -14.90 -9.44 6.94
CA GLU A 111 -15.86 -9.61 8.03
C GLU A 111 -15.24 -9.51 9.42
N ALA A 112 -13.99 -9.93 9.51
CA ALA A 112 -13.20 -9.83 10.72
C ALA A 112 -11.72 -9.61 10.37
N ILE A 113 -11.01 -8.97 11.28
CA ILE A 113 -9.60 -8.64 11.20
C ILE A 113 -8.91 -9.23 12.42
N VAL A 114 -7.88 -10.03 12.18
CA VAL A 114 -7.01 -10.59 13.20
C VAL A 114 -5.60 -10.03 13.03
N ALA A 115 -5.02 -9.51 14.12
CA ALA A 115 -3.67 -8.96 14.10
C ALA A 115 -2.85 -9.45 15.30
N GLN A 116 -1.53 -9.53 15.17
CA GLN A 116 -0.67 -9.80 16.32
C GLN A 116 -0.56 -8.53 17.17
N PRO A 117 -0.31 -8.62 18.50
CA PRO A 117 -0.20 -7.43 19.34
C PRO A 117 0.78 -6.37 18.82
N ALA A 118 1.90 -6.82 18.24
CA ALA A 118 2.96 -5.97 17.68
C ALA A 118 2.80 -5.63 16.18
N THR A 119 1.75 -6.09 15.51
CA THR A 119 1.47 -5.70 14.11
C THR A 119 1.38 -4.18 14.00
N LEU A 120 2.00 -3.58 12.98
CA LEU A 120 1.80 -2.16 12.67
C LEU A 120 0.65 -1.99 11.68
N THR A 121 -0.38 -1.25 12.06
CA THR A 121 -1.59 -1.09 11.25
C THR A 121 -2.16 0.34 11.35
N GLY A 122 -3.38 0.56 10.85
CA GLY A 122 -3.94 1.89 10.67
C GLY A 122 -3.30 2.61 9.49
N SER A 123 -2.66 3.75 9.75
CA SER A 123 -2.19 4.68 8.73
C SER A 123 -3.31 5.05 7.76
N ILE A 124 -4.50 5.32 8.32
CA ILE A 124 -5.68 5.72 7.55
C ILE A 124 -5.46 7.16 7.14
N GLY A 125 -4.90 7.35 5.94
CA GLY A 125 -4.45 8.62 5.40
C GLY A 125 -4.09 8.48 3.93
N VAL A 126 -4.00 9.62 3.24
CA VAL A 126 -3.57 9.69 1.84
C VAL A 126 -2.46 10.73 1.76
N VAL A 127 -1.38 10.40 1.05
CA VAL A 127 -0.27 11.29 0.79
C VAL A 127 -0.03 11.39 -0.71
N GLY A 128 0.11 12.62 -1.19
CA GLY A 128 0.59 12.92 -2.55
C GLY A 128 2.00 13.50 -2.46
N VAL A 129 2.92 12.98 -3.27
CA VAL A 129 4.30 13.47 -3.33
C VAL A 129 4.60 13.94 -4.74
N ARG A 130 4.98 15.21 -4.90
CA ARG A 130 5.51 15.73 -6.16
C ARG A 130 6.87 16.36 -5.95
N ALA A 131 7.83 15.96 -6.77
CA ALA A 131 9.15 16.59 -6.81
C ALA A 131 9.14 17.83 -7.71
N ASP A 132 9.80 18.89 -7.26
CA ASP A 132 10.10 20.08 -8.07
C ASP A 132 11.62 20.23 -8.16
N VAL A 133 12.14 20.10 -9.39
CA VAL A 133 13.57 20.26 -9.73
C VAL A 133 13.86 21.58 -10.42
N SER A 134 12.87 22.48 -10.56
CA SER A 134 13.00 23.74 -11.29
C SER A 134 14.08 24.66 -10.68
N ALA A 135 14.29 24.62 -9.36
CA ALA A 135 15.34 25.38 -8.70
C ALA A 135 16.74 24.88 -9.05
N TRP A 136 16.92 23.56 -9.12
CA TRP A 136 18.16 22.94 -9.57
C TRP A 136 18.44 23.28 -11.04
N LEU A 137 17.45 23.14 -11.92
CA LEU A 137 17.58 23.48 -13.35
C LEU A 137 17.99 24.95 -13.55
N ARG A 138 17.38 25.88 -12.80
CA ARG A 138 17.75 27.30 -12.82
C ARG A 138 19.20 27.54 -12.36
N LYS A 139 19.66 26.84 -11.32
CA LYS A 139 21.04 26.93 -10.82
C LYS A 139 22.03 26.48 -11.89
N GLU A 140 21.75 25.37 -12.57
CA GLU A 140 22.60 24.80 -13.61
C GLU A 140 22.39 25.47 -14.99
N ARG A 141 21.62 26.56 -15.05
CA ARG A 141 21.33 27.32 -16.29
C ARG A 141 20.72 26.47 -17.40
N VAL A 142 19.97 25.42 -17.02
CA VAL A 142 19.20 24.61 -17.95
C VAL A 142 17.84 25.27 -18.15
N HIS A 143 17.57 25.72 -19.37
CA HIS A 143 16.31 26.34 -19.75
C HIS A 143 15.37 25.30 -20.35
N VAL A 144 14.18 25.17 -19.76
CA VAL A 144 13.12 24.28 -20.25
C VAL A 144 11.99 25.14 -20.80
N HIS A 145 11.66 24.93 -22.07
CA HIS A 145 10.48 25.51 -22.70
C HIS A 145 9.40 24.44 -22.80
N THR A 146 8.19 24.77 -22.38
CA THR A 146 7.04 23.86 -22.48
C THR A 146 5.94 24.54 -23.26
N GLU A 147 5.51 23.90 -24.34
CA GLU A 147 4.35 24.31 -25.12
C GLU A 147 3.18 23.38 -24.78
N SER A 148 2.02 23.96 -24.50
CA SER A 148 0.82 23.20 -24.16
C SER A 148 -0.43 23.90 -24.66
N VAL A 149 -1.41 23.14 -25.15
CA VAL A 149 -2.71 23.64 -25.61
C VAL A 149 -3.79 23.12 -24.68
N GLY A 150 -4.60 24.02 -24.10
CA GLY A 150 -5.80 23.69 -23.32
C GLY A 150 -5.58 23.00 -21.96
N HIS A 151 -4.34 22.67 -21.60
CA HIS A 151 -4.03 22.01 -20.33
C HIS A 151 -2.62 22.35 -19.84
N GLU A 152 -2.50 22.78 -18.58
CA GLU A 152 -1.20 22.86 -17.90
C GLU A 152 -0.88 21.52 -17.23
N ALA A 153 -0.13 20.66 -17.91
CA ALA A 153 0.27 19.36 -17.37
C ALA A 153 1.01 19.50 -16.02
N ALA A 154 0.82 18.55 -15.12
CA ALA A 154 1.73 18.40 -13.97
C ALA A 154 3.16 18.19 -14.50
N SER A 155 4.14 18.87 -13.90
CA SER A 155 5.53 18.75 -14.32
C SER A 155 6.46 18.92 -13.12
N ALA A 156 7.51 18.12 -13.08
CA ALA A 156 8.59 18.26 -12.09
C ALA A 156 9.56 19.41 -12.45
N LEU A 157 9.50 19.91 -13.69
CA LEU A 157 10.40 20.93 -14.20
C LEU A 157 9.94 22.35 -13.86
N ARG A 158 8.75 22.48 -13.24
CA ARG A 158 8.17 23.76 -12.80
C ARG A 158 7.42 23.62 -11.47
N PRO A 159 7.35 24.70 -10.69
CA PRO A 159 6.46 24.76 -9.53
C PRO A 159 5.00 24.58 -9.92
N MET A 160 4.19 24.12 -8.97
CA MET A 160 2.73 24.05 -9.16
C MET A 160 2.21 25.49 -9.18
N SER A 161 1.30 25.78 -10.10
CA SER A 161 0.47 26.99 -9.96
C SER A 161 -0.45 26.85 -8.74
N ALA A 162 -0.97 27.97 -8.22
CA ALA A 162 -1.91 27.93 -7.10
C ALA A 162 -3.17 27.10 -7.44
N ALA A 163 -3.65 27.20 -8.69
CA ALA A 163 -4.79 26.41 -9.17
C ALA A 163 -4.49 24.91 -9.23
N GLN A 164 -3.27 24.52 -9.65
CA GLN A 164 -2.85 23.12 -9.65
C GLN A 164 -2.72 22.58 -8.22
N LEU A 165 -2.14 23.36 -7.30
CA LEU A 165 -2.04 22.98 -5.89
C LEU A 165 -3.43 22.75 -5.30
N GLU A 166 -4.34 23.70 -5.47
CA GLU A 166 -5.71 23.59 -4.95
C GLU A 166 -6.46 22.39 -5.56
N ALA A 167 -6.25 22.10 -6.86
CA ALA A 167 -6.83 20.93 -7.50
C ALA A 167 -6.28 19.62 -6.92
N THR A 168 -4.98 19.53 -6.67
CA THR A 168 -4.35 18.36 -6.02
C THR A 168 -4.83 18.22 -4.57
N GLU A 169 -4.95 19.30 -3.83
CA GLU A 169 -5.47 19.29 -2.45
C GLU A 169 -6.90 18.76 -2.38
N ARG A 170 -7.78 19.22 -3.29
CA ARG A 170 -9.15 18.67 -3.40
C ARG A 170 -9.16 17.18 -3.71
N LEU A 171 -8.27 16.74 -4.60
CA LEU A 171 -8.17 15.33 -4.99
C LEU A 171 -7.70 14.43 -3.84
N VAL A 172 -6.65 14.85 -3.11
CA VAL A 172 -6.16 14.14 -1.92
C VAL A 172 -7.23 14.14 -0.82
N GLY A 173 -7.92 15.26 -0.60
CA GLY A 173 -9.03 15.36 0.35
C GLY A 173 -10.19 14.41 0.01
N ALA A 174 -10.58 14.32 -1.26
CA ALA A 174 -11.61 13.39 -1.72
C ALA A 174 -11.19 11.92 -1.53
N ALA A 175 -9.93 11.59 -1.84
CA ALA A 175 -9.39 10.24 -1.61
C ALA A 175 -9.39 9.88 -0.12
N TYR A 176 -8.98 10.81 0.75
CA TYR A 176 -9.00 10.61 2.21
C TYR A 176 -10.42 10.40 2.74
N ALA A 177 -11.38 11.24 2.32
CA ALA A 177 -12.78 11.08 2.70
C ALA A 177 -13.35 9.73 2.24
N SER A 178 -13.00 9.29 1.03
CA SER A 178 -13.37 7.98 0.49
C SER A 178 -12.77 6.84 1.32
N PHE A 179 -11.50 6.93 1.73
CA PHE A 179 -10.87 5.94 2.60
C PHE A 179 -11.57 5.88 3.97
N CYS A 180 -11.80 7.02 4.61
CA CYS A 180 -12.51 7.08 5.89
C CYS A 180 -13.91 6.47 5.79
N ALA A 181 -14.64 6.72 4.71
CA ALA A 181 -15.96 6.12 4.48
C ALA A 181 -15.91 4.59 4.34
N LYS A 182 -14.88 4.05 3.69
CA LYS A 182 -14.67 2.60 3.57
C LYS A 182 -14.36 1.97 4.93
N VAL A 183 -13.52 2.60 5.75
CA VAL A 183 -13.24 2.14 7.11
C VAL A 183 -14.51 2.21 7.97
N ALA A 184 -15.24 3.32 7.93
CA ALA A 184 -16.50 3.49 8.67
C ALA A 184 -17.49 2.37 8.34
N ARG A 185 -17.68 2.07 7.05
CA ARG A 185 -18.54 0.98 6.59
C ARG A 185 -18.04 -0.40 7.03
N GLY A 186 -16.75 -0.64 6.88
CA GLY A 186 -16.12 -1.94 7.16
C GLY A 186 -16.09 -2.30 8.64
N ARG A 187 -15.92 -1.29 9.49
CA ARG A 187 -15.76 -1.43 10.95
C ARG A 187 -17.03 -1.07 11.73
N ALA A 188 -18.13 -0.76 11.03
CA ALA A 188 -19.37 -0.28 11.62
C ALA A 188 -19.17 0.91 12.58
N MET A 189 -18.30 1.84 12.20
CA MET A 189 -17.96 3.03 12.96
C MET A 189 -18.65 4.27 12.38
N SER A 190 -18.97 5.24 13.23
CA SER A 190 -19.37 6.57 12.77
C SER A 190 -18.19 7.28 12.09
N ARG A 191 -18.49 8.24 11.21
CA ARG A 191 -17.45 9.07 10.57
C ARG A 191 -16.60 9.82 11.60
N ALA A 192 -17.21 10.29 12.69
CA ALA A 192 -16.49 10.97 13.77
C ALA A 192 -15.48 10.04 14.46
N GLN A 193 -15.88 8.80 14.79
CA GLN A 193 -14.95 7.82 15.36
C GLN A 193 -13.78 7.51 14.42
N VAL A 194 -14.05 7.34 13.12
CA VAL A 194 -12.97 7.11 12.16
C VAL A 194 -12.03 8.32 12.08
N HIS A 195 -12.56 9.54 12.13
CA HIS A 195 -11.76 10.76 12.11
C HIS A 195 -10.75 10.82 13.28
N GLU A 196 -11.20 10.47 14.49
CA GLU A 196 -10.34 10.38 15.69
C GLU A 196 -9.26 9.31 15.60
N LEU A 197 -9.46 8.29 14.76
CA LEU A 197 -8.52 7.17 14.58
C LEU A 197 -7.66 7.29 13.31
N ALA A 198 -8.05 8.15 12.38
CA ALA A 198 -7.42 8.34 11.07
C ALA A 198 -6.29 9.39 11.11
N GLY A 199 -6.19 10.28 10.12
CA GLY A 199 -5.15 11.30 10.05
C GLY A 199 -3.73 10.74 9.86
N GLY A 200 -3.60 9.56 9.25
CA GLY A 200 -2.30 8.93 8.99
C GLY A 200 -1.61 8.30 10.21
N ARG A 201 -2.26 8.26 11.38
CA ARG A 201 -1.69 7.64 12.60
C ARG A 201 -1.49 6.14 12.42
N VAL A 202 -0.32 5.65 12.86
CA VAL A 202 -0.01 4.22 12.95
C VAL A 202 -0.38 3.71 14.33
N TRP A 203 -0.98 2.53 14.39
CA TRP A 203 -1.37 1.85 15.62
C TRP A 203 -0.68 0.49 15.70
N THR A 204 -0.33 0.04 16.91
CA THR A 204 -0.02 -1.38 17.13
C THR A 204 -1.29 -2.22 17.03
N GLY A 205 -1.18 -3.53 16.83
CA GLY A 205 -2.33 -4.43 16.80
C GLY A 205 -3.14 -4.40 18.09
N GLU A 206 -2.46 -4.28 19.24
CA GLU A 206 -3.11 -4.13 20.55
C GLU A 206 -3.90 -2.81 20.66
N GLN A 207 -3.29 -1.68 20.25
CA GLN A 207 -3.99 -0.39 20.21
C GLN A 207 -5.16 -0.40 19.22
N ALA A 208 -4.95 -1.01 18.05
CA ALA A 208 -5.96 -1.13 17.01
C ALA A 208 -7.15 -1.98 17.49
N ALA A 209 -6.91 -3.05 18.25
CA ALA A 209 -7.97 -3.83 18.89
C ALA A 209 -8.73 -3.01 19.94
N ALA A 210 -8.03 -2.28 20.82
CA ALA A 210 -8.65 -1.40 21.81
C ALA A 210 -9.52 -0.29 21.17
N ASN A 211 -9.10 0.18 19.99
CA ASN A 211 -9.81 1.21 19.21
C ASN A 211 -10.89 0.66 18.26
N GLY A 212 -11.09 -0.67 18.21
CA GLY A 212 -12.06 -1.32 17.32
C GLY A 212 -11.64 -1.43 15.84
N LEU A 213 -10.41 -1.03 15.49
CA LEU A 213 -9.84 -1.17 14.16
C LEU A 213 -9.50 -2.63 13.81
N VAL A 214 -9.32 -3.48 14.82
CA VAL A 214 -9.05 -4.93 14.74
C VAL A 214 -10.06 -5.67 15.64
N ASP A 215 -10.52 -6.85 15.23
CA ASP A 215 -11.54 -7.60 15.99
C ASP A 215 -10.93 -8.55 17.02
N ARG A 216 -9.81 -9.19 16.69
CA ARG A 216 -9.13 -10.15 17.59
C ARG A 216 -7.62 -10.04 17.51
N LEU A 217 -6.99 -10.27 18.65
CA LEU A 217 -5.54 -10.47 18.71
C LEU A 217 -5.21 -11.94 18.43
N GLY A 218 -4.29 -12.18 17.51
CA GLY A 218 -3.90 -13.52 17.10
C GLY A 218 -3.03 -13.55 15.85
N GLY A 219 -2.61 -14.76 15.46
CA GLY A 219 -1.86 -14.99 14.24
C GLY A 219 -2.72 -15.57 13.12
N PHE A 220 -2.04 -16.14 12.11
CA PHE A 220 -2.71 -16.83 11.01
C PHE A 220 -3.63 -17.97 11.48
N ALA A 221 -3.22 -18.75 12.49
CA ALA A 221 -4.03 -19.86 13.00
C ALA A 221 -5.38 -19.40 13.56
N GLU A 222 -5.42 -18.26 14.25
CA GLU A 222 -6.66 -17.67 14.78
C GLU A 222 -7.53 -17.13 13.64
N ALA A 223 -6.93 -16.48 12.64
CA ALA A 223 -7.65 -16.02 11.45
C ALA A 223 -8.26 -17.17 10.64
N ALA A 224 -7.52 -18.27 10.47
CA ALA A 224 -7.99 -19.47 9.79
C ALA A 224 -9.13 -20.15 10.56
N ALA A 225 -8.99 -20.27 11.89
CA ALA A 225 -10.05 -20.81 12.74
C ALA A 225 -11.32 -19.96 12.65
N LEU A 226 -11.20 -18.63 12.72
CA LEU A 226 -12.33 -17.70 12.60
C LEU A 226 -12.98 -17.74 11.21
N ALA A 227 -12.19 -17.87 10.15
CA ALA A 227 -12.71 -18.02 8.79
C ALA A 227 -13.51 -19.31 8.62
N CYS A 228 -12.99 -20.43 9.14
CA CYS A 228 -13.69 -21.71 9.14
C CYS A 228 -14.95 -21.67 10.01
N GLU A 229 -14.91 -21.03 11.18
CA GLU A 229 -16.08 -20.84 12.05
C GLU A 229 -17.20 -20.10 11.30
N ARG A 230 -16.87 -19.00 10.62
CA ARG A 230 -17.82 -18.21 9.83
C ARG A 230 -18.40 -18.98 8.63
N ALA A 231 -17.65 -19.94 8.09
CA ALA A 231 -18.12 -20.84 7.05
C ALA A 231 -18.91 -22.06 7.58
N GLY A 232 -19.12 -22.17 8.90
CA GLY A 232 -19.77 -23.34 9.51
C GLY A 232 -18.89 -24.59 9.55
N LEU A 233 -17.57 -24.47 9.34
CA LEU A 233 -16.59 -25.55 9.27
C LEU A 233 -15.70 -25.67 10.52
N GLY A 234 -16.16 -25.15 11.66
CA GLY A 234 -15.34 -25.10 12.88
C GLY A 234 -14.96 -26.47 13.42
N ALA A 235 -15.85 -27.47 13.30
CA ALA A 235 -15.57 -28.83 13.75
C ALA A 235 -14.58 -29.54 12.81
N GLU A 236 -14.79 -29.39 11.51
CA GLU A 236 -13.96 -29.90 10.42
C GLU A 236 -12.55 -29.32 10.51
N TRP A 237 -12.42 -28.02 10.80
CA TRP A 237 -11.13 -27.38 11.03
C TRP A 237 -10.38 -28.03 12.20
N ARG A 238 -11.03 -28.22 13.36
CA ARG A 238 -10.41 -28.88 14.54
C ARG A 238 -10.05 -30.34 14.29
N ALA A 239 -10.82 -31.02 13.45
CA ALA A 239 -10.56 -32.39 13.02
C ALA A 239 -9.49 -32.51 11.92
N GLY A 240 -8.93 -31.39 11.43
CA GLY A 240 -7.98 -31.38 10.32
C GLY A 240 -8.60 -31.78 8.97
N ALA A 241 -9.91 -31.60 8.83
CA ALA A 241 -10.71 -31.97 7.65
C ALA A 241 -10.79 -30.89 6.56
N VAL A 242 -10.31 -29.68 6.86
CA VAL A 242 -10.24 -28.55 5.91
C VAL A 242 -8.83 -28.43 5.35
N THR A 243 -8.71 -28.28 4.03
CA THR A 243 -7.43 -28.07 3.35
C THR A 243 -7.16 -26.58 3.21
N THR A 244 -6.01 -26.11 3.68
CA THR A 244 -5.55 -24.74 3.39
C THR A 244 -4.88 -24.71 2.02
N ARG A 245 -5.31 -23.81 1.14
CA ARG A 245 -4.69 -23.61 -0.18
C ARG A 245 -4.27 -22.17 -0.35
N GLU A 246 -2.96 -21.95 -0.49
CA GLU A 246 -2.46 -20.63 -0.89
C GLU A 246 -2.74 -20.39 -2.37
N MET A 247 -3.42 -19.30 -2.65
CA MET A 247 -3.76 -18.86 -4.00
C MET A 247 -2.55 -18.15 -4.61
N ARG A 248 -2.07 -18.63 -5.76
CA ARG A 248 -0.97 -18.02 -6.50
C ARG A 248 -1.21 -18.19 -7.99
N THR A 249 -0.77 -17.24 -8.80
CA THR A 249 -0.72 -17.44 -10.25
C THR A 249 0.46 -18.37 -10.57
N PRO A 250 0.23 -19.52 -11.26
CA PRO A 250 1.33 -20.37 -11.67
C PRO A 250 2.30 -19.61 -12.60
N PRO A 251 3.62 -19.80 -12.49
CA PRO A 251 4.59 -19.07 -13.31
C PRO A 251 4.37 -19.20 -14.82
N TRP A 252 3.92 -20.37 -15.28
CA TRP A 252 3.63 -20.62 -16.69
C TRP A 252 2.40 -19.86 -17.20
N LYS A 253 1.39 -19.65 -16.34
CA LYS A 253 0.17 -18.89 -16.67
C LYS A 253 0.48 -17.40 -16.72
N ALA A 254 1.34 -16.92 -15.82
CA ALA A 254 1.87 -15.57 -15.83
C ALA A 254 2.67 -15.24 -17.11
N LEU A 255 3.37 -16.23 -17.67
CA LEU A 255 4.10 -16.08 -18.95
C LEU A 255 3.15 -15.95 -20.16
N LEU A 256 2.04 -16.70 -20.18
CA LEU A 256 1.07 -16.69 -21.29
C LEU A 256 0.14 -15.47 -21.26
N GLU A 257 -0.17 -14.98 -20.07
CA GLU A 257 -1.04 -13.82 -19.86
C GLU A 257 -0.25 -12.50 -19.80
N ALA A 258 1.04 -12.51 -20.16
CA ALA A 258 1.85 -11.30 -20.28
C ALA A 258 1.38 -10.39 -21.42
N ASP A 259 0.71 -10.96 -22.44
CA ASP A 259 0.27 -10.27 -23.66
C ASP A 259 -1.26 -10.14 -23.79
N ALA A 260 -2.04 -10.59 -22.80
CA ALA A 260 -3.51 -10.55 -22.86
C ALA A 260 -4.06 -9.42 -21.97
N ASP A 261 -4.77 -8.49 -22.61
CA ASP A 261 -5.34 -7.24 -22.11
C ASP A 261 -5.96 -7.29 -20.70
N ASP A 262 -5.61 -6.31 -19.86
CA ASP A 262 -6.27 -5.97 -18.59
C ASP A 262 -6.90 -4.57 -18.71
N ASP A 263 -7.90 -4.41 -19.58
CA ASP A 263 -8.65 -3.16 -19.79
C ASP A 263 -9.75 -2.91 -18.74
N GLU A 264 -9.79 -3.65 -17.64
CA GLU A 264 -10.93 -3.64 -16.71
C GLU A 264 -10.64 -2.99 -15.34
N LEU A 265 -10.02 -1.81 -15.37
CA LEU A 265 -10.17 -0.81 -14.29
C LEU A 265 -11.24 0.20 -14.72
N ASP A 266 -12.44 0.13 -14.12
CA ASP A 266 -13.64 0.91 -14.44
C ASP A 266 -13.37 2.32 -15.05
N ALA A 267 -13.91 2.54 -16.26
CA ALA A 267 -13.70 3.73 -17.13
C ALA A 267 -13.93 5.13 -16.51
N PRO A 268 -14.75 5.35 -15.47
CA PRO A 268 -14.88 6.67 -14.84
C PRO A 268 -13.63 7.13 -14.09
N LEU A 269 -12.75 6.20 -13.68
CA LEU A 269 -11.49 6.49 -12.99
C LEU A 269 -10.30 6.64 -13.94
N ALA A 270 -10.40 6.10 -15.16
CA ALA A 270 -9.39 6.21 -16.21
C ALA A 270 -9.04 7.68 -16.54
N LEU A 271 -10.00 8.60 -16.45
CA LEU A 271 -9.80 10.03 -16.67
C LEU A 271 -9.07 10.74 -15.51
N ALA A 272 -9.20 10.25 -14.28
CA ALA A 272 -8.36 10.68 -13.16
C ALA A 272 -6.96 10.03 -13.23
N GLN A 273 -6.89 8.85 -13.85
CA GLN A 273 -5.69 8.04 -14.08
C GLN A 273 -4.72 8.69 -15.07
N THR A 274 -5.19 9.32 -16.14
CA THR A 274 -4.29 10.05 -17.07
C THR A 274 -3.59 11.24 -16.41
N LEU A 275 -4.18 11.84 -15.37
CA LEU A 275 -3.55 12.91 -14.59
C LEU A 275 -2.51 12.39 -13.59
N PHE A 276 -2.66 11.16 -13.08
CA PHE A 276 -1.72 10.52 -12.14
C PHE A 276 -0.64 9.66 -12.81
N ASP A 277 -0.91 9.08 -13.99
CA ASP A 277 0.04 8.21 -14.68
C ASP A 277 1.16 9.01 -15.37
N ALA A 278 0.95 10.31 -15.60
CA ALA A 278 2.03 11.26 -15.87
C ALA A 278 3.08 11.32 -14.73
N ASP A 279 2.67 11.06 -13.48
CA ASP A 279 3.59 10.97 -12.33
C ASP A 279 4.26 9.59 -12.23
N ALA A 280 3.74 8.52 -12.83
CA ALA A 280 4.37 7.19 -12.78
C ALA A 280 5.64 7.12 -13.66
N ALA A 281 5.64 7.79 -14.80
CA ALA A 281 6.84 8.03 -15.61
C ALA A 281 7.81 8.99 -14.90
N ALA A 282 7.31 9.95 -14.12
CA ALA A 282 8.15 10.79 -13.28
C ALA A 282 8.78 9.99 -12.12
N LEU A 283 8.05 9.05 -11.52
CA LEU A 283 8.53 8.20 -10.42
C LEU A 283 9.63 7.22 -10.86
N SER A 284 9.51 6.66 -12.07
CA SER A 284 10.54 5.79 -12.65
C SER A 284 11.80 6.59 -12.98
N LEU A 285 11.65 7.82 -13.51
CA LEU A 285 12.75 8.77 -13.71
C LEU A 285 13.40 9.19 -12.37
N GLN A 286 12.59 9.40 -11.34
CA GLN A 286 13.02 9.81 -10.00
C GLN A 286 13.77 8.69 -9.26
N ARG A 287 13.35 7.42 -9.45
CA ARG A 287 14.09 6.24 -8.96
C ARG A 287 15.39 6.02 -9.73
N ALA A 288 15.38 6.22 -11.05
CA ALA A 288 16.60 6.16 -11.87
C ALA A 288 17.59 7.25 -11.45
N TYR A 289 17.10 8.47 -11.16
CA TYR A 289 17.91 9.58 -10.70
C TYR A 289 18.46 9.36 -9.28
N ALA A 290 17.65 8.85 -8.34
CA ALA A 290 18.11 8.51 -6.99
C ALA A 290 19.19 7.41 -6.99
N ARG A 291 19.08 6.42 -7.90
CA ARG A 291 20.11 5.39 -8.11
C ARG A 291 21.37 5.96 -8.75
N ALA A 292 21.24 6.83 -9.74
CA ALA A 292 22.36 7.51 -10.38
C ALA A 292 23.11 8.42 -9.39
N ALA A 293 22.39 9.18 -8.56
CA ALA A 293 22.96 10.01 -7.50
C ALA A 293 23.67 9.17 -6.42
N SER A 294 23.09 8.02 -6.03
CA SER A 294 23.71 7.10 -5.08
C SER A 294 24.98 6.44 -5.65
N ALA A 295 24.97 6.09 -6.94
CA ALA A 295 26.13 5.54 -7.64
C ALA A 295 27.24 6.59 -7.82
N ALA A 296 26.88 7.83 -8.14
CA ALA A 296 27.82 8.94 -8.23
C ALA A 296 28.46 9.27 -6.87
N ALA A 297 27.66 9.25 -5.79
CA ALA A 297 28.16 9.42 -4.42
C ALA A 297 29.12 8.28 -4.01
N ALA A 298 28.79 7.03 -4.32
CA ALA A 298 29.67 5.88 -4.06
C ALA A 298 30.98 5.97 -4.86
N ALA A 299 30.92 6.37 -6.13
CA ALA A 299 32.10 6.58 -6.98
C ALA A 299 32.99 7.71 -6.43
N LEU A 300 32.40 8.82 -5.98
CA LEU A 300 33.13 9.92 -5.34
C LEU A 300 33.83 9.47 -4.04
N LEU A 301 33.12 8.73 -3.19
CA LEU A 301 33.69 8.17 -1.95
C LEU A 301 34.84 7.19 -2.22
N SER A 302 34.75 6.39 -3.29
CA SER A 302 35.79 5.44 -3.68
C SER A 302 37.03 6.09 -4.31
N SER A 303 36.94 7.36 -4.71
CA SER A 303 38.03 8.12 -5.35
C SER A 303 38.89 8.92 -4.38
N LEU A 304 38.57 8.90 -3.09
CA LEU A 304 39.34 9.56 -2.04
C LEU A 304 40.54 8.69 -1.59
N PRO A 305 41.75 9.26 -1.40
CA PRO A 305 42.93 8.50 -0.98
C PRO A 305 42.78 7.96 0.46
N ALA A 306 43.20 6.70 0.67
CA ALA A 306 42.95 5.88 1.86
C ALA A 306 43.54 6.38 3.21
N ALA A 307 44.13 7.57 3.27
CA ALA A 307 44.78 8.09 4.48
C ALA A 307 43.91 9.06 5.32
N ALA A 308 42.61 9.20 5.00
CA ALA A 308 41.71 10.12 5.71
C ALA A 308 40.45 9.42 6.26
N ALA A 309 40.61 8.26 6.89
CA ALA A 309 39.53 7.65 7.67
C ALA A 309 39.70 7.97 9.17
N PRO A 310 38.91 8.90 9.75
CA PRO A 310 38.63 8.88 11.17
C PRO A 310 37.34 8.08 11.45
N PRO A 311 37.25 7.45 12.63
CA PRO A 311 36.15 6.57 13.00
C PRO A 311 34.83 7.35 13.15
N SER A 312 33.76 6.62 12.87
CA SER A 312 32.34 6.97 12.89
C SER A 312 31.87 8.04 13.89
N ALA A 313 30.90 8.83 13.42
CA ALA A 313 30.02 9.76 14.14
C ALA A 313 30.49 11.23 14.24
N SER A 314 30.53 11.93 13.09
CA SER A 314 30.28 13.39 12.99
C SER A 314 30.58 13.87 11.55
N LEU A 315 29.72 13.53 10.59
CA LEU A 315 29.74 14.12 9.24
C LEU A 315 28.35 14.55 8.75
N LEU A 316 27.46 14.88 9.71
CA LEU A 316 26.25 15.67 9.48
C LEU A 316 26.51 17.19 9.55
N ALA A 317 27.78 17.63 9.69
CA ALA A 317 28.12 19.02 9.98
C ALA A 317 28.99 19.75 8.93
N SER A 318 29.24 19.16 7.74
CA SER A 318 29.83 19.92 6.62
C SER A 318 28.75 20.28 5.61
N GLY A 319 28.38 21.57 5.57
CA GLY A 319 27.27 22.13 4.81
C GLY A 319 27.31 22.03 3.28
N ALA A 320 28.19 21.19 2.71
CA ALA A 320 28.33 21.00 1.27
C ALA A 320 27.20 20.10 0.69
N LEU A 321 26.83 19.02 1.38
CA LEU A 321 25.67 18.18 0.99
C LEU A 321 24.32 18.87 1.23
N GLY A 322 24.29 19.80 2.19
CA GLY A 322 23.10 20.59 2.49
C GLY A 322 22.76 21.64 1.43
N ALA A 323 23.70 22.01 0.55
CA ALA A 323 23.44 22.97 -0.53
C ALA A 323 22.83 22.30 -1.78
N GLU A 324 23.22 21.06 -2.08
CA GLU A 324 22.67 20.30 -3.20
C GLU A 324 21.29 19.72 -2.91
N LEU A 325 21.04 19.27 -1.67
CA LEU A 325 19.71 18.80 -1.26
C LEU A 325 18.69 19.94 -1.06
N ARG A 326 19.13 21.18 -0.78
CA ARG A 326 18.25 22.36 -0.71
C ARG A 326 17.68 22.78 -2.08
N ALA A 327 18.29 22.35 -3.18
CA ALA A 327 17.80 22.66 -4.52
C ALA A 327 16.63 21.76 -4.94
N LEU A 328 16.36 20.68 -4.20
CA LEU A 328 15.23 19.79 -4.39
C LEU A 328 14.12 20.19 -3.41
N SER A 329 13.00 20.70 -3.93
CA SER A 329 11.81 20.95 -3.11
C SER A 329 10.85 19.77 -3.27
N VAL A 330 10.59 19.04 -2.19
CA VAL A 330 9.57 17.99 -2.16
C VAL A 330 8.31 18.60 -1.56
N HIS A 331 7.25 18.67 -2.36
CA HIS A 331 5.93 19.02 -1.84
C HIS A 331 5.25 17.74 -1.35
N LEU A 332 5.09 17.65 -0.02
CA LEU A 332 4.29 16.63 0.65
C LEU A 332 2.92 17.22 0.95
N GLY A 333 1.89 16.72 0.27
CA GLY A 333 0.50 16.99 0.63
C GLY A 333 0.00 15.86 1.52
N ALA A 334 -0.22 16.16 2.80
CA ALA A 334 -0.89 15.26 3.75
C ALA A 334 -2.14 15.96 4.30
N VAL A 335 -3.27 15.26 4.33
CA VAL A 335 -4.49 15.74 4.99
C VAL A 335 -4.41 15.28 6.45
N ASP A 336 -4.40 16.24 7.37
CA ASP A 336 -4.42 15.90 8.80
C ASP A 336 -5.81 15.48 9.27
N GLY A 337 -5.88 14.97 10.49
CA GLY A 337 -7.12 14.55 11.13
C GLY A 337 -8.12 15.68 11.42
N SER A 338 -7.96 16.89 10.87
CA SER A 338 -8.96 17.98 10.93
C SER A 338 -9.59 18.29 9.56
N GLY A 339 -9.14 17.61 8.50
CA GLY A 339 -9.55 17.89 7.12
C GLY A 339 -8.81 19.06 6.46
N GLY A 340 -7.84 19.67 7.16
CA GLY A 340 -6.91 20.63 6.60
C GLY A 340 -5.73 19.94 5.91
N VAL A 341 -5.26 20.49 4.79
CA VAL A 341 -4.01 20.05 4.16
C VAL A 341 -2.84 20.73 4.87
N VAL A 342 -1.91 19.93 5.42
CA VAL A 342 -0.68 20.44 6.01
C VAL A 342 0.40 20.46 4.94
N ASN A 343 0.74 21.67 4.47
CA ASN A 343 1.83 21.88 3.53
C ASN A 343 3.17 21.99 4.29
N GLY A 344 3.96 20.92 4.26
CA GLY A 344 5.33 20.93 4.79
C GLY A 344 6.27 21.73 3.89
N ARG A 345 6.27 23.06 3.98
CA ARG A 345 7.38 23.86 3.45
C ARG A 345 8.55 23.70 4.42
N GLY A 346 9.66 23.12 3.94
CA GLY A 346 10.94 23.16 4.65
C GLY A 346 11.43 24.60 4.79
N GLY A 347 10.97 25.30 5.82
CA GLY A 347 11.46 26.60 6.27
C GLY A 347 11.92 26.46 7.71
N GLY A 348 13.18 26.78 7.98
CA GLY A 348 13.78 26.68 9.31
C GLY A 348 12.97 27.45 10.36
N GLY A 349 12.44 26.73 11.33
CA GLY A 349 11.88 27.28 12.56
C GLY A 349 12.62 26.67 13.73
N GLN A 350 13.23 27.52 14.56
CA GLN A 350 13.89 27.15 15.81
C GLN A 350 12.94 26.34 16.70
N TRP A 351 13.40 25.17 17.16
CA TRP A 351 12.86 24.54 18.35
C TRP A 351 13.50 25.24 19.55
N GLY A 352 12.73 26.10 20.21
CA GLY A 352 13.10 26.70 21.49
C GLY A 352 12.36 26.01 22.63
N GLY A 353 13.13 25.55 23.61
CA GLY A 353 12.82 25.45 25.05
C GLY A 353 11.56 24.72 25.48
#